data_AF-A0AAU6JML3-F1
#
_entry.id   AF-A0AAU6JML3-F1
#
_cell.length_a   1.000
_cell.length_b   1.000
_cell.length_c   1.000
_cell.angle_alpha   90.00
_cell.angle_beta   90.00
_cell.angle_gamma   90.00
#
_symmetry.space_group_name_H-M   'P 1'
#
loop_
_entity.id
_entity.type
_entity.pdbx_description
1 polymer ?
#
loop_
_entity_poly.entity_id
_entity_poly.type
_entity_poly.pdbx_seq_one_letter_code
_entity_poly.pdbx_strand_id
1 'polypeptide(L)'
;MDGPAGVAQETLYRALDETVSRLYGEGRPADALKAVEEAAPRIPSRRADTAHLAACLLTLTGRAEDALTTLRTALADGAWWSPAILVEDDDLAAVRDLEGFAPLLRESTARHAAATGVPLPPVVRRPQGTPRGVLVALHGADQDAALAAEQWAAAVDAGLVLVAVDSSQRSTPLYRSWPDTGVAIRDVTAALAELDEADRSLPLLAAGFSAGARVAVLWALSEESDAAQLPSGFLALGPALTPAHLDGALLARAARSTVRGRILVGEQDDDVTPEVYEAHTVLLDAGADITLETVPGLGHAFPADFTRSLPALLDSLSAARPRPAGR
;
A
#
# COMPACT_ATOMS: atom_id res chain seq x y z
N MET A 1 7.67 -10.62 -12.69
CA MET A 1 7.74 -12.00 -12.17
C MET A 1 9.12 -12.18 -11.57
N ASP A 2 9.23 -11.91 -10.28
CA ASP A 2 10.47 -12.16 -9.57
C ASP A 2 10.61 -13.66 -9.38
N GLY A 3 11.65 -14.24 -9.99
CA GLY A 3 11.96 -15.65 -9.83
C GLY A 3 12.29 -16.00 -8.36
N PRO A 4 12.59 -17.26 -8.05
CA PRO A 4 12.90 -17.71 -6.69
C PRO A 4 14.04 -16.90 -6.02
N ALA A 5 14.96 -16.33 -6.81
CA ALA A 5 16.01 -15.44 -6.33
C ALA A 5 15.51 -14.06 -5.87
N GLY A 6 14.40 -13.54 -6.42
CA GLY A 6 13.79 -12.29 -5.98
C GLY A 6 13.00 -12.47 -4.67
N VAL A 7 12.22 -13.56 -4.57
CA VAL A 7 11.51 -13.92 -3.33
C VAL A 7 12.47 -14.09 -2.15
N ALA A 8 13.62 -14.74 -2.37
CA ALA A 8 14.64 -14.91 -1.34
C ALA A 8 15.27 -13.57 -0.90
N GLN A 9 15.47 -12.63 -1.82
CA GLN A 9 15.98 -11.30 -1.50
C GLN A 9 14.95 -10.48 -0.72
N GLU A 10 13.68 -10.54 -1.11
CA GLU A 10 12.61 -9.82 -0.40
C GLU A 10 12.45 -10.32 1.03
N THR A 11 12.47 -11.65 1.24
CA THR A 11 12.44 -12.24 2.59
C THR A 11 13.61 -11.76 3.45
N LEU A 12 14.81 -11.69 2.86
CA LEU A 12 16.00 -11.21 3.55
C LEU A 12 15.93 -9.71 3.87
N TYR A 13 15.36 -8.90 2.97
CA TYR A 13 15.14 -7.48 3.21
C TYR A 13 14.15 -7.22 4.33
N ARG A 14 13.03 -7.95 4.40
CA ARG A 14 12.06 -7.83 5.52
C ARG A 14 12.69 -8.15 6.87
N ALA A 15 13.45 -9.24 6.95
CA ALA A 15 14.16 -9.60 8.17
C ALA A 15 15.23 -8.56 8.56
N LEU A 16 15.88 -7.94 7.57
CA LEU A 16 16.82 -6.83 7.79
C LEU A 16 16.08 -5.60 8.33
N ASP A 17 14.97 -5.20 7.71
CA ASP A 17 14.18 -4.02 8.08
C ASP A 17 13.65 -4.13 9.52
N GLU A 18 13.10 -5.28 9.90
CA GLU A 18 12.71 -5.58 11.30
C GLU A 18 13.89 -5.49 12.27
N THR A 19 15.04 -6.04 11.87
CA THR A 19 16.26 -6.02 12.68
C THR A 19 16.78 -4.61 12.88
N VAL A 20 16.81 -3.80 11.82
CA VAL A 20 17.25 -2.41 11.83
C VAL A 20 16.30 -1.57 12.67
N SER A 21 14.99 -1.69 12.45
CA SER A 21 13.96 -0.97 13.21
C SER A 21 14.07 -1.23 14.72
N ARG A 22 14.23 -2.50 15.11
CA ARG A 22 14.42 -2.87 16.52
C ARG A 22 15.71 -2.28 17.10
N LEU A 23 16.85 -2.42 16.41
CA LEU A 23 18.14 -1.91 16.90
C LEU A 23 18.16 -0.38 16.96
N TYR A 24 17.50 0.29 16.01
CA TYR A 24 17.30 1.73 16.01
C TYR A 24 16.51 2.17 17.24
N GLY A 25 15.35 1.53 17.51
CA GLY A 25 14.54 1.81 18.69
C GLY A 25 15.24 1.54 20.02
N GLU A 26 16.18 0.59 20.04
CA GLU A 26 17.07 0.31 21.19
C GLU A 26 18.22 1.34 21.34
N GLY A 27 18.35 2.31 20.43
CA GLY A 27 19.44 3.29 20.44
C GLY A 27 20.80 2.71 20.04
N ARG A 28 20.81 1.70 19.17
CA ARG A 28 22.01 0.96 18.74
C ARG A 28 22.31 1.12 17.24
N PRO A 29 22.52 2.36 16.75
CA PRO A 29 22.68 2.62 15.31
C PRO A 29 23.93 1.96 14.70
N ALA A 30 25.00 1.77 15.49
CA ALA A 30 26.20 1.08 15.02
C ALA A 30 25.96 -0.42 14.75
N ASP A 31 25.17 -1.09 15.59
CA ASP A 31 24.82 -2.50 15.40
C ASP A 31 23.85 -2.66 14.22
N ALA A 32 22.91 -1.71 14.07
CA ALA A 32 22.02 -1.67 12.90
C ALA A 32 22.83 -1.47 11.61
N LEU A 33 23.82 -0.57 11.61
CA LEU A 33 24.66 -0.32 10.43
C LEU A 33 25.40 -1.59 10.01
N LYS A 34 25.97 -2.32 10.98
CA LYS A 34 26.65 -3.59 10.72
C LYS A 34 25.70 -4.62 10.07
N ALA A 35 24.46 -4.72 10.55
CA ALA A 35 23.46 -5.60 9.96
C ALA A 35 23.16 -5.24 8.50
N VAL A 36 23.06 -3.93 8.19
CA VAL A 36 22.87 -3.46 6.81
C VAL A 36 24.08 -3.77 5.94
N GLU A 37 25.29 -3.51 6.41
CA GLU A 37 26.53 -3.78 5.66
C GLU A 37 26.71 -5.27 5.33
N GLU A 38 26.31 -6.16 6.25
CA GLU A 38 26.37 -7.62 6.05
C GLU A 38 25.29 -8.12 5.07
N ALA A 39 24.09 -7.53 5.11
CA ALA A 39 22.95 -7.99 4.31
C ALA A 39 22.94 -7.37 2.90
N ALA A 40 23.28 -6.09 2.74
CA ALA A 40 23.12 -5.33 1.50
C ALA A 40 23.71 -6.01 0.25
N PRO A 41 24.92 -6.62 0.28
CA PRO A 41 25.48 -7.33 -0.88
C PRO A 41 24.65 -8.53 -1.35
N ARG A 42 23.77 -9.07 -0.48
CA ARG A 42 22.92 -10.24 -0.75
C ARG A 42 21.53 -9.86 -1.25
N ILE A 43 21.17 -8.58 -1.20
CA ILE A 43 19.88 -8.04 -1.64
C ILE A 43 20.06 -6.88 -2.64
N PRO A 44 20.81 -7.08 -3.75
CA PRO A 44 21.05 -6.02 -4.73
C PRO A 44 19.79 -5.42 -5.35
N SER A 45 18.64 -6.12 -5.33
CA SER A 45 17.36 -5.55 -5.76
C SER A 45 16.92 -4.36 -4.90
N ARG A 46 17.24 -4.38 -3.59
CA ARG A 46 16.89 -3.36 -2.57
C ARG A 46 18.04 -2.39 -2.32
N ARG A 47 18.88 -2.13 -3.34
CA ARG A 47 20.06 -1.26 -3.21
C ARG A 47 19.71 0.16 -2.76
N ALA A 48 18.63 0.73 -3.30
CA ALA A 48 18.19 2.07 -2.91
C ALA A 48 17.81 2.10 -1.43
N ASP A 49 17.03 1.12 -1.00
CA ASP A 49 16.50 1.03 0.37
C ASP A 49 17.64 0.79 1.38
N THR A 50 18.50 -0.18 1.11
CA THR A 50 19.67 -0.48 1.95
C THR A 50 20.70 0.65 2.02
N ALA A 51 20.94 1.36 0.91
CA ALA A 51 21.83 2.52 0.92
C ALA A 51 21.26 3.71 1.70
N HIS A 52 19.93 3.89 1.68
CA HIS A 52 19.26 4.89 2.51
C HIS A 52 19.39 4.54 4.00
N LEU A 53 19.05 3.29 4.39
CA LEU A 53 19.23 2.82 5.78
C LEU A 53 20.67 3.01 6.26
N ALA A 54 21.66 2.61 5.45
CA ALA A 54 23.06 2.79 5.78
C ALA A 54 23.43 4.27 5.95
N ALA A 55 22.94 5.16 5.07
CA ALA A 55 23.22 6.59 5.15
C ALA A 55 22.65 7.25 6.41
N CYS A 56 21.42 6.89 6.82
CA CYS A 56 20.83 7.38 8.06
C CYS A 56 21.66 6.94 9.27
N LEU A 57 22.00 5.66 9.35
CA LEU A 57 22.78 5.08 10.45
C LEU A 57 24.24 5.60 10.51
N LEU A 58 24.86 5.85 9.35
CA LEU A 58 26.16 6.52 9.27
C LEU A 58 26.09 7.95 9.81
N THR A 59 25.05 8.70 9.45
CA THR A 59 24.90 10.07 9.91
C THR A 59 24.66 10.14 11.42
N LEU A 60 23.82 9.25 11.97
CA LEU A 60 23.60 9.11 13.41
C LEU A 60 24.86 8.74 14.21
N THR A 61 25.86 8.15 13.55
CA THR A 61 27.16 7.82 14.16
C THR A 61 28.24 8.85 13.85
N GLY A 62 27.86 10.04 13.35
CA GLY A 62 28.77 11.16 13.09
C GLY A 62 29.60 11.02 11.80
N ARG A 63 29.17 10.17 10.86
CA ARG A 63 29.88 9.85 9.61
C ARG A 63 29.11 10.36 8.37
N ALA A 64 28.78 11.64 8.35
CA ALA A 64 27.95 12.24 7.29
C ALA A 64 28.60 12.17 5.89
N GLU A 65 29.92 12.30 5.80
CA GLU A 65 30.65 12.18 4.53
C GLU A 65 30.60 10.75 3.96
N ASP A 66 30.64 9.74 4.84
CA ASP A 66 30.48 8.33 4.45
C ASP A 66 29.04 8.05 4.02
N ALA A 67 28.06 8.66 4.69
CA ALA A 67 26.65 8.60 4.30
C ALA A 67 26.44 9.16 2.88
N LEU A 68 26.99 10.35 2.59
CA LEU A 68 26.93 10.93 1.26
C LEU A 68 27.61 10.04 0.21
N THR A 69 28.78 9.48 0.53
CA THR A 69 29.50 8.57 -0.36
C THR A 69 28.69 7.30 -0.65
N THR A 70 27.99 6.78 0.34
CA THR A 70 27.10 5.61 0.22
C THR A 70 25.95 5.90 -0.75
N LEU A 71 25.24 7.02 -0.57
CA LEU A 71 24.16 7.43 -1.46
C LEU A 71 24.65 7.68 -2.89
N ARG A 72 25.81 8.34 -3.07
CA ARG A 72 26.38 8.60 -4.40
C ARG A 72 26.78 7.32 -5.13
N THR A 73 27.37 6.36 -4.41
CA THR A 73 27.71 5.05 -4.96
C THR A 73 26.46 4.31 -5.41
N ALA A 74 25.44 4.25 -4.57
CA ALA A 74 24.18 3.61 -4.94
C ALA A 74 23.48 4.30 -6.13
N LEU A 75 23.49 5.64 -6.17
CA LEU A 75 22.97 6.43 -7.30
C LEU A 75 23.72 6.12 -8.61
N ALA A 76 25.05 6.00 -8.57
CA ALA A 76 25.84 5.60 -9.73
C ALA A 76 25.45 4.21 -10.25
N ASP A 77 25.06 3.32 -9.34
CA ASP A 77 24.61 1.95 -9.63
C ASP A 77 23.09 1.84 -9.91
N GLY A 78 22.44 2.95 -10.23
CA GLY A 78 21.04 2.97 -10.68
C GLY A 78 19.98 3.17 -9.59
N ALA A 79 20.37 3.29 -8.32
CA ALA A 79 19.43 3.68 -7.27
C ALA A 79 18.89 5.09 -7.51
N TRP A 80 17.75 5.38 -6.89
CA TRP A 80 17.20 6.72 -6.75
C TRP A 80 16.19 6.72 -5.60
N TRP A 81 15.91 7.92 -5.10
CA TRP A 81 14.97 8.19 -4.02
C TRP A 81 14.10 9.36 -4.40
N SER A 82 12.87 9.37 -3.90
CA SER A 82 12.04 10.57 -3.91
C SER A 82 12.76 11.72 -3.20
N PRO A 83 12.50 12.98 -3.60
CA PRO A 83 13.10 14.13 -2.93
C PRO A 83 12.81 14.17 -1.42
N ALA A 84 11.60 13.76 -1.02
CA ALA A 84 11.17 13.72 0.37
C ALA A 84 12.08 12.84 1.24
N ILE A 85 12.41 11.62 0.77
CA ILE A 85 13.33 10.72 1.48
C ILE A 85 14.68 11.38 1.79
N LEU A 86 15.21 12.20 0.89
CA LEU A 86 16.54 12.81 1.05
C LEU A 86 16.50 14.14 1.84
N VAL A 87 15.39 14.85 1.81
CA VAL A 87 15.27 16.24 2.30
C VAL A 87 14.45 16.35 3.58
N GLU A 88 13.56 15.40 3.85
CA GLU A 88 12.65 15.44 5.01
C GLU A 88 13.10 14.48 6.12
N ASP A 89 13.87 13.43 5.82
CA ASP A 89 14.40 12.51 6.84
C ASP A 89 15.49 13.19 7.69
N ASP A 90 15.16 13.51 8.93
CA ASP A 90 16.03 14.20 9.89
C ASP A 90 17.35 13.47 10.15
N ASP A 91 17.39 12.14 10.00
CA ASP A 91 18.64 11.37 10.13
C ASP A 91 19.64 11.75 9.05
N LEU A 92 19.21 12.33 7.92
CA LEU A 92 20.08 12.82 6.85
C LEU A 92 20.37 14.32 6.93
N ALA A 93 19.91 15.03 7.98
CA ALA A 93 20.03 16.49 8.05
C ALA A 93 21.49 16.98 7.84
N ALA A 94 22.47 16.33 8.48
CA ALA A 94 23.88 16.70 8.37
C ALA A 94 24.50 16.44 6.98
N VAL A 95 23.87 15.58 6.16
CA VAL A 95 24.32 15.27 4.79
C VAL A 95 23.96 16.41 3.83
N ARG A 96 22.88 17.16 4.11
CA ARG A 96 22.29 18.14 3.19
C ARG A 96 23.21 19.33 2.90
N ASP A 97 24.08 19.68 3.85
CA ASP A 97 25.03 20.80 3.75
C ASP A 97 26.37 20.41 3.09
N LEU A 98 26.60 19.11 2.85
CA LEU A 98 27.85 18.62 2.28
C LEU A 98 27.98 18.90 0.78
N GLU A 99 29.21 19.18 0.36
CA GLU A 99 29.53 19.31 -1.06
C GLU A 99 29.23 17.99 -1.79
N GLY A 100 28.39 18.07 -2.82
CA GLY A 100 27.97 16.92 -3.62
C GLY A 100 26.56 16.41 -3.32
N PHE A 101 25.92 16.85 -2.22
CA PHE A 101 24.52 16.53 -1.97
C PHE A 101 23.58 17.15 -3.02
N ALA A 102 23.74 18.43 -3.34
CA ALA A 102 22.87 19.09 -4.32
C ALA A 102 22.89 18.43 -5.72
N PRO A 103 24.04 18.02 -6.30
CA PRO A 103 24.06 17.18 -7.50
C PRO A 103 23.34 15.84 -7.35
N LEU A 104 23.54 15.13 -6.23
CA LEU A 104 22.86 13.86 -5.94
C LEU A 104 21.34 14.04 -5.92
N LEU A 105 20.85 15.06 -5.20
CA LEU A 105 19.43 15.36 -5.09
C LEU A 105 18.82 15.66 -6.46
N ARG A 106 19.48 16.46 -7.29
CA ARG A 106 18.98 16.79 -8.64
C ARG A 106 18.84 15.55 -9.52
N GLU A 107 19.86 14.70 -9.57
CA GLU A 107 19.84 13.47 -10.37
C GLU A 107 18.79 12.49 -9.85
N SER A 108 18.74 12.27 -8.54
CA SER A 108 17.73 11.41 -7.91
C SER A 108 16.30 11.89 -8.19
N THR A 109 16.07 13.20 -8.07
CA THR A 109 14.78 13.84 -8.36
C THR A 109 14.37 13.63 -9.81
N ALA A 110 15.30 13.77 -10.76
CA ALA A 110 15.02 13.54 -12.18
C ALA A 110 14.62 12.09 -12.46
N ARG A 111 15.32 11.11 -11.86
CA ARG A 111 14.98 9.68 -12.00
C ARG A 111 13.63 9.35 -11.35
N HIS A 112 13.37 9.87 -10.15
CA HIS A 112 12.08 9.73 -9.49
C HIS A 112 10.94 10.30 -10.35
N ALA A 113 11.09 11.51 -10.88
CA ALA A 113 10.08 12.15 -11.73
C ALA A 113 9.81 11.37 -13.04
N ALA A 114 10.82 10.68 -13.58
CA ALA A 114 10.66 9.83 -14.76
C ALA A 114 10.00 8.47 -14.46
N ALA A 115 10.09 7.99 -13.21
CA ALA A 115 9.60 6.67 -12.81
C ALA A 115 8.25 6.69 -12.09
N THR A 116 7.88 7.80 -11.44
CA THR A 116 6.66 7.95 -10.65
C THR A 116 5.49 8.47 -11.51
N GLY A 117 4.26 8.12 -11.15
CA GLY A 117 3.05 8.59 -11.83
C GLY A 117 2.76 7.96 -13.19
N VAL A 118 3.54 6.95 -13.60
CA VAL A 118 3.26 6.13 -14.79
C VAL A 118 2.54 4.84 -14.35
N PRO A 119 1.26 4.65 -14.70
CA PRO A 119 0.53 3.43 -14.38
C PRO A 119 1.23 2.21 -14.98
N LEU A 120 1.25 1.11 -14.23
CA LEU A 120 1.75 -0.18 -14.72
C LEU A 120 0.60 -1.10 -15.13
N PRO A 121 0.87 -2.08 -16.02
CA PRO A 121 -0.11 -3.12 -16.32
C PRO A 121 -0.57 -3.86 -15.05
N PRO A 122 -1.88 -4.06 -14.85
CA PRO A 122 -2.38 -4.79 -13.71
C PRO A 122 -2.10 -6.29 -13.82
N VAL A 123 -2.13 -7.00 -12.69
CA VAL A 123 -2.21 -8.45 -12.67
C VAL A 123 -3.68 -8.87 -12.68
N VAL A 124 -4.11 -9.50 -13.77
CA VAL A 124 -5.50 -9.95 -13.95
C VAL A 124 -5.58 -11.47 -13.86
N ARG A 125 -6.45 -11.98 -12.96
CA ARG A 125 -6.78 -13.41 -12.85
C ARG A 125 -8.28 -13.61 -13.03
N ARG A 126 -8.67 -14.62 -13.80
CA ARG A 126 -10.08 -14.88 -14.16
C ARG A 126 -10.59 -16.19 -13.57
N PRO A 127 -11.86 -16.23 -13.13
CA PRO A 127 -12.49 -17.45 -12.65
C PRO A 127 -12.72 -18.44 -13.79
N GLN A 128 -12.95 -19.70 -13.45
CA GLN A 128 -13.51 -20.66 -14.40
C GLN A 128 -14.99 -20.35 -14.62
N GLY A 129 -15.43 -20.32 -15.87
CA GLY A 129 -16.82 -20.00 -16.24
C GLY A 129 -17.10 -18.49 -16.36
N THR A 130 -18.37 -18.11 -16.27
CA THR A 130 -18.79 -16.72 -16.43
C THR A 130 -18.53 -15.92 -15.15
N PRO A 131 -17.73 -14.84 -15.20
CA PRO A 131 -17.50 -14.01 -14.02
C PRO A 131 -18.78 -13.30 -13.58
N ARG A 132 -18.93 -13.11 -12.26
CA ARG A 132 -20.10 -12.44 -11.66
C ARG A 132 -19.80 -11.05 -11.10
N GLY A 133 -18.54 -10.62 -11.15
CA GLY A 133 -18.07 -9.36 -10.57
C GLY A 133 -16.58 -9.17 -10.80
N VAL A 134 -16.09 -7.97 -10.52
CA VAL A 134 -14.68 -7.61 -10.52
C VAL A 134 -14.26 -7.23 -9.10
N LEU A 135 -13.16 -7.79 -8.61
CA LEU A 135 -12.49 -7.36 -7.39
C LEU A 135 -11.20 -6.63 -7.77
N VAL A 136 -11.13 -5.34 -7.46
CA VAL A 136 -9.90 -4.56 -7.58
C VAL A 136 -9.15 -4.64 -6.25
N ALA A 137 -7.96 -5.23 -6.26
CA ALA A 137 -7.12 -5.42 -5.07
C ALA A 137 -5.93 -4.43 -5.06
N LEU A 138 -5.81 -3.67 -3.97
CA LEU A 138 -4.79 -2.66 -3.76
C LEU A 138 -3.81 -3.11 -2.67
N HIS A 139 -2.53 -3.20 -3.02
CA HIS A 139 -1.47 -3.69 -2.13
C HIS A 139 -1.18 -2.73 -0.96
N GLY A 140 -0.57 -3.22 0.12
CA GLY A 140 -0.07 -2.38 1.22
C GLY A 140 1.16 -1.56 0.85
N ALA A 141 1.66 -0.74 1.76
CA ALA A 141 2.91 -0.01 1.53
C ALA A 141 4.08 -0.99 1.34
N ASP A 142 5.00 -0.64 0.44
CA ASP A 142 6.17 -1.47 0.07
C ASP A 142 5.82 -2.86 -0.51
N GLN A 143 4.61 -3.02 -1.03
CA GLN A 143 4.15 -4.22 -1.73
C GLN A 143 3.89 -3.91 -3.20
N ASP A 144 3.48 -4.92 -3.98
CA ASP A 144 3.16 -4.78 -5.40
C ASP A 144 1.88 -5.53 -5.79
N ALA A 145 1.49 -5.38 -7.07
CA ALA A 145 0.32 -6.05 -7.62
C ALA A 145 0.44 -7.58 -7.65
N ALA A 146 1.65 -8.14 -7.77
CA ALA A 146 1.83 -9.59 -7.81
C ALA A 146 1.51 -10.20 -6.44
N LEU A 147 2.03 -9.62 -5.37
CA LEU A 147 1.74 -10.02 -4.00
C LEU A 147 0.24 -9.84 -3.67
N ALA A 148 -0.36 -8.70 -4.06
CA ALA A 148 -1.80 -8.52 -3.90
C ALA A 148 -2.61 -9.58 -4.67
N ALA A 149 -2.23 -9.93 -5.90
CA ALA A 149 -2.92 -10.97 -6.66
C ALA A 149 -2.84 -12.35 -5.98
N GLU A 150 -1.77 -12.63 -5.23
CA GLU A 150 -1.62 -13.85 -4.42
C GLU A 150 -2.46 -13.80 -3.15
N GLN A 151 -2.39 -12.72 -2.38
CA GLN A 151 -3.15 -12.53 -1.14
C GLN A 151 -4.67 -12.61 -1.37
N TRP A 152 -5.14 -12.09 -2.50
CA TRP A 152 -6.56 -12.00 -2.85
C TRP A 152 -7.02 -13.11 -3.82
N ALA A 153 -6.18 -14.13 -4.07
CA ALA A 153 -6.43 -15.14 -5.09
C ALA A 153 -7.76 -15.89 -4.94
N ALA A 154 -8.24 -16.11 -3.70
CA ALA A 154 -9.51 -16.80 -3.44
C ALA A 154 -10.76 -16.07 -3.97
N ALA A 155 -10.64 -14.79 -4.36
CA ALA A 155 -11.72 -14.09 -5.07
C ALA A 155 -12.02 -14.71 -6.43
N VAL A 156 -11.00 -15.31 -7.07
CA VAL A 156 -11.15 -16.04 -8.33
C VAL A 156 -12.01 -17.28 -8.14
N ASP A 157 -11.80 -18.03 -7.05
CA ASP A 157 -12.62 -19.20 -6.71
C ASP A 157 -14.06 -18.80 -6.32
N ALA A 158 -14.26 -17.57 -5.84
CA ALA A 158 -15.57 -16.97 -5.61
C ALA A 158 -16.27 -16.46 -6.90
N GLY A 159 -15.66 -16.62 -8.07
CA GLY A 159 -16.24 -16.25 -9.36
C GLY A 159 -16.02 -14.79 -9.78
N LEU A 160 -15.10 -14.07 -9.16
CA LEU A 160 -14.76 -12.69 -9.53
C LEU A 160 -13.50 -12.64 -10.42
N VAL A 161 -13.48 -11.70 -11.36
CA VAL A 161 -12.23 -11.28 -12.00
C VAL A 161 -11.42 -10.50 -10.97
N LEU A 162 -10.23 -10.99 -10.64
CA LEU A 162 -9.30 -10.30 -9.74
C LEU A 162 -8.39 -9.39 -10.57
N VAL A 163 -8.38 -8.10 -10.23
CA VAL A 163 -7.51 -7.08 -10.82
C VAL A 163 -6.65 -6.50 -9.71
N ALA A 164 -5.42 -6.96 -9.59
CA ALA A 164 -4.47 -6.38 -8.66
C ALA A 164 -3.74 -5.22 -9.33
N VAL A 165 -3.80 -4.04 -8.71
CA VAL A 165 -3.27 -2.79 -9.26
C VAL A 165 -1.96 -2.47 -8.59
N ASP A 166 -1.00 -2.05 -9.40
CA ASP A 166 0.30 -1.61 -8.93
C ASP A 166 0.30 -0.08 -8.81
N SER A 167 0.77 0.46 -7.69
CA SER A 167 0.86 1.90 -7.51
C SER A 167 1.94 2.50 -8.41
N SER A 168 1.59 3.56 -9.14
CA SER A 168 2.56 4.39 -9.84
C SER A 168 3.34 5.32 -8.91
N GLN A 169 2.95 5.42 -7.63
CA GLN A 169 3.54 6.34 -6.66
C GLN A 169 4.70 5.66 -5.91
N ARG A 170 5.91 5.94 -6.36
CA ARG A 170 7.14 5.28 -5.90
C ARG A 170 8.05 6.22 -5.14
N SER A 171 8.63 5.72 -4.05
CA SER A 171 9.65 6.45 -3.29
C SER A 171 11.08 5.98 -3.58
N THR A 172 11.22 4.72 -4.01
CA THR A 172 12.46 4.11 -4.52
C THR A 172 12.11 3.25 -5.75
N PRO A 173 13.07 2.62 -6.47
CA PRO A 173 12.76 1.73 -7.58
C PRO A 173 11.75 0.63 -7.24
N LEU A 174 11.77 0.13 -6.00
CA LEU A 174 10.88 -0.94 -5.52
C LEU A 174 9.79 -0.41 -4.61
N TYR A 175 10.12 0.46 -3.65
CA TYR A 175 9.17 0.96 -2.67
C TYR A 175 8.11 1.81 -3.34
N ARG A 176 6.86 1.41 -3.10
CA ARG A 176 5.66 2.09 -3.58
C ARG A 176 4.56 2.02 -2.55
N SER A 177 3.72 3.03 -2.52
CA SER A 177 2.60 3.15 -1.58
C SER A 177 1.50 3.99 -2.22
N TRP A 178 0.55 4.49 -1.44
CA TRP A 178 -0.61 5.21 -1.93
C TRP A 178 -0.83 6.56 -1.23
N PRO A 179 0.12 7.51 -1.30
CA PRO A 179 -0.01 8.78 -0.59
C PRO A 179 -1.10 9.68 -1.18
N ASP A 180 -1.23 9.75 -2.51
CA ASP A 180 -2.26 10.54 -3.20
C ASP A 180 -3.38 9.63 -3.73
N THR A 181 -4.59 9.85 -3.23
CA THR A 181 -5.77 9.05 -3.60
C THR A 181 -6.23 9.35 -5.03
N GLY A 182 -6.08 10.57 -5.51
CA GLY A 182 -6.43 10.93 -6.89
C GLY A 182 -5.49 10.26 -7.91
N VAL A 183 -4.19 10.15 -7.60
CA VAL A 183 -3.26 9.35 -8.41
C VAL A 183 -3.65 7.87 -8.35
N ALA A 184 -4.00 7.35 -7.17
CA ALA A 184 -4.41 5.96 -7.01
C ALA A 184 -5.66 5.61 -7.84
N ILE A 185 -6.66 6.49 -7.87
CA ILE A 185 -7.87 6.32 -8.70
C ILE A 185 -7.52 6.35 -10.20
N ARG A 186 -6.53 7.14 -10.63
CA ARG A 186 -6.04 7.10 -12.02
C ARG A 186 -5.37 5.77 -12.36
N ASP A 187 -4.55 5.23 -11.46
CA ASP A 187 -3.93 3.91 -11.64
C ASP A 187 -5.00 2.81 -11.76
N VAL A 188 -6.02 2.85 -10.90
CA VAL A 188 -7.17 1.94 -10.95
C VAL A 188 -7.95 2.09 -12.25
N THR A 189 -8.20 3.32 -12.69
CA THR A 189 -8.91 3.60 -13.95
C THR A 189 -8.15 3.05 -15.15
N ALA A 190 -6.82 3.25 -15.18
CA ALA A 190 -5.96 2.69 -16.22
C ALA A 190 -5.99 1.15 -16.20
N ALA A 191 -5.93 0.53 -15.02
CA ALA A 191 -6.03 -0.92 -14.88
C ALA A 191 -7.38 -1.49 -15.36
N LEU A 192 -8.49 -0.82 -15.04
CA LEU A 192 -9.82 -1.23 -15.50
C LEU A 192 -9.99 -1.08 -17.02
N ALA A 193 -9.28 -0.13 -17.65
CA ALA A 193 -9.30 0.05 -19.10
C ALA A 193 -8.67 -1.12 -19.87
N GLU A 194 -7.81 -1.91 -19.21
CA GLU A 194 -7.22 -3.15 -19.77
C GLU A 194 -8.21 -4.33 -19.79
N LEU A 195 -9.38 -4.19 -19.16
CA LEU A 195 -10.44 -5.21 -19.21
C LEU A 195 -11.28 -5.09 -20.47
N ASP A 196 -11.76 -6.24 -20.94
CA ASP A 196 -12.77 -6.26 -21.99
C ASP A 196 -14.09 -5.62 -21.52
N GLU A 197 -14.95 -5.27 -22.48
CA GLU A 197 -16.21 -4.59 -22.19
C GLU A 197 -17.14 -5.42 -21.29
N ALA A 198 -17.10 -6.75 -21.44
CA ALA A 198 -17.95 -7.64 -20.67
C ALA A 198 -17.56 -7.59 -19.18
N ASP A 199 -16.27 -7.76 -18.88
CA ASP A 199 -15.72 -7.68 -17.53
C ASP A 199 -15.93 -6.29 -16.92
N ARG A 200 -15.70 -5.20 -17.68
CA ARG A 200 -15.86 -3.81 -17.21
C ARG A 200 -17.31 -3.43 -16.88
N SER A 201 -18.29 -4.16 -17.41
CA SER A 201 -19.71 -3.92 -17.14
C SER A 201 -20.22 -4.62 -15.87
N LEU A 202 -19.40 -5.49 -15.27
CA LEU A 202 -19.78 -6.25 -14.08
C LEU A 202 -19.76 -5.39 -12.81
N PRO A 203 -20.48 -5.82 -11.75
CA PRO A 203 -20.38 -5.18 -10.44
C PRO A 203 -18.93 -5.16 -9.92
N LEU A 204 -18.51 -3.98 -9.46
CA LEU A 204 -17.16 -3.71 -8.99
C LEU A 204 -17.10 -3.71 -7.46
N LEU A 205 -16.08 -4.36 -6.91
CA LEU A 205 -15.72 -4.32 -5.49
C LEU A 205 -14.29 -3.81 -5.34
N ALA A 206 -14.05 -2.96 -4.35
CA ALA A 206 -12.72 -2.53 -3.97
C ALA A 206 -12.20 -3.36 -2.79
N ALA A 207 -10.91 -3.68 -2.81
CA ALA A 207 -10.25 -4.40 -1.75
C ALA A 207 -8.85 -3.85 -1.55
N GLY A 208 -8.35 -3.93 -0.32
CA GLY A 208 -6.95 -3.61 -0.09
C GLY A 208 -6.45 -3.96 1.29
N PHE A 209 -5.14 -3.82 1.46
CA PHE A 209 -4.43 -3.97 2.73
C PHE A 209 -3.71 -2.66 3.09
N SER A 210 -3.70 -2.26 4.36
CA SER A 210 -2.93 -1.11 4.85
C SER A 210 -3.20 0.18 4.05
N ALA A 211 -2.18 0.79 3.44
CA ALA A 211 -2.33 1.95 2.56
C ALA A 211 -3.29 1.71 1.37
N GLY A 212 -3.29 0.51 0.77
CA GLY A 212 -4.23 0.16 -0.29
C GLY A 212 -5.66 0.01 0.22
N ALA A 213 -5.84 -0.46 1.45
CA ALA A 213 -7.16 -0.54 2.08
C ALA A 213 -7.75 0.86 2.35
N ARG A 214 -6.91 1.84 2.74
CA ARG A 214 -7.32 3.25 2.81
C ARG A 214 -7.86 3.71 1.45
N VAL A 215 -7.11 3.50 0.36
CA VAL A 215 -7.57 3.89 -0.98
C VAL A 215 -8.87 3.18 -1.36
N ALA A 216 -9.02 1.89 -1.05
CA ALA A 216 -10.25 1.15 -1.34
C ALA A 216 -11.47 1.79 -0.68
N VAL A 217 -11.34 2.24 0.58
CA VAL A 217 -12.40 2.99 1.29
C VAL A 217 -12.66 4.33 0.61
N LEU A 218 -11.62 5.14 0.39
CA LEU A 218 -11.77 6.49 -0.15
C LEU A 218 -12.33 6.48 -1.58
N TRP A 219 -11.88 5.57 -2.44
CA TRP A 219 -12.39 5.41 -3.79
C TRP A 219 -13.86 5.00 -3.80
N ALA A 220 -14.26 4.05 -2.96
CA ALA A 220 -15.67 3.64 -2.85
C ALA A 220 -16.59 4.77 -2.35
N LEU A 221 -16.04 5.73 -1.61
CA LEU A 221 -16.76 6.90 -1.09
C LEU A 221 -16.54 8.18 -1.91
N SER A 222 -15.81 8.12 -3.02
CA SER A 222 -15.55 9.27 -3.89
C SER A 222 -16.78 9.66 -4.72
N GLU A 223 -16.76 10.86 -5.31
CA GLU A 223 -17.80 11.29 -6.25
C GLU A 223 -17.56 10.75 -7.66
N GLU A 224 -18.61 10.64 -8.47
CA GLU A 224 -18.53 10.17 -9.87
C GLU A 224 -17.72 11.14 -10.76
N SER A 225 -17.57 12.41 -10.35
CA SER A 225 -16.68 13.35 -11.03
C SER A 225 -15.21 12.95 -10.92
N ASP A 226 -14.86 12.18 -9.89
CA ASP A 226 -13.47 11.90 -9.53
C ASP A 226 -13.04 10.50 -10.02
N ALA A 227 -14.00 9.61 -10.26
CA ALA A 227 -13.76 8.24 -10.73
C ALA A 227 -14.77 7.83 -11.82
N ALA A 228 -14.27 7.31 -12.94
CA ALA A 228 -15.11 6.87 -14.05
C ALA A 228 -16.03 5.69 -13.69
N GLN A 229 -15.63 4.86 -12.72
CA GLN A 229 -16.41 3.75 -12.18
C GLN A 229 -16.24 3.71 -10.66
N LEU A 230 -17.36 3.60 -9.95
CA LEU A 230 -17.37 3.50 -8.49
C LEU A 230 -17.65 2.05 -8.05
N PRO A 231 -16.90 1.55 -7.05
CA PRO A 231 -17.19 0.28 -6.40
C PRO A 231 -18.58 0.29 -5.74
N SER A 232 -19.28 -0.83 -5.86
CA SER A 232 -20.55 -1.08 -5.16
C SER A 232 -20.36 -1.45 -3.69
N GLY A 233 -19.14 -1.81 -3.29
CA GLY A 233 -18.75 -2.14 -1.93
C GLY A 233 -17.24 -2.27 -1.79
N PHE A 234 -16.76 -2.36 -0.56
CA PHE A 234 -15.34 -2.55 -0.27
C PHE A 234 -15.05 -3.51 0.89
N LEU A 235 -13.88 -4.16 0.82
CA LEU A 235 -13.27 -4.95 1.90
C LEU A 235 -11.87 -4.42 2.21
N ALA A 236 -11.70 -3.83 3.40
CA ALA A 236 -10.46 -3.21 3.84
C ALA A 236 -9.83 -4.01 4.99
N LEU A 237 -8.59 -4.46 4.83
CA LEU A 237 -7.81 -5.11 5.89
C LEU A 237 -6.76 -4.16 6.46
N GLY A 238 -6.79 -3.98 7.78
CA GLY A 238 -5.90 -3.09 8.54
C GLY A 238 -5.72 -1.73 7.87
N PRO A 239 -6.77 -0.97 7.50
CA PRO A 239 -6.57 0.22 6.71
C PRO A 239 -5.82 1.29 7.48
N ALA A 240 -4.77 1.84 6.84
CA ALA A 240 -4.05 3.02 7.31
C ALA A 240 -4.90 4.29 7.09
N LEU A 241 -6.09 4.30 7.69
CA LEU A 241 -7.14 5.29 7.55
C LEU A 241 -7.30 6.02 8.88
N THR A 242 -7.41 7.34 8.82
CA THR A 242 -7.56 8.21 9.98
C THR A 242 -8.69 9.22 9.72
N PRO A 243 -9.27 9.86 10.75
CA PRO A 243 -10.29 10.89 10.56
C PRO A 243 -9.88 12.01 9.60
N ALA A 244 -8.59 12.36 9.54
CA ALA A 244 -8.07 13.42 8.67
C ALA A 244 -8.22 13.11 7.16
N HIS A 245 -8.39 11.84 6.80
CA HIS A 245 -8.64 11.42 5.43
C HIS A 245 -10.11 11.56 5.00
N LEU A 246 -11.02 11.77 5.96
CA LEU A 246 -12.47 11.77 5.74
C LEU A 246 -13.00 13.20 5.76
N ASP A 247 -12.92 13.87 4.61
CA ASP A 247 -13.49 15.20 4.47
C ASP A 247 -15.03 15.22 4.44
N GLY A 248 -15.61 16.42 4.48
CA GLY A 248 -17.06 16.57 4.49
C GLY A 248 -17.78 16.04 3.24
N ALA A 249 -17.11 16.01 2.08
CA ALA A 249 -17.70 15.48 0.86
C ALA A 249 -17.79 13.95 0.91
N LEU A 250 -16.72 13.29 1.33
CA LEU A 250 -16.68 11.84 1.57
C LEU A 250 -17.72 11.41 2.59
N LEU A 251 -17.86 12.14 3.71
CA LEU A 251 -18.88 11.84 4.73
C LEU A 251 -20.30 12.05 4.22
N ALA A 252 -20.55 13.13 3.47
CA ALA A 252 -21.84 13.36 2.85
C ALA A 252 -22.17 12.28 1.80
N ARG A 253 -21.18 11.78 1.07
CA ARG A 253 -21.34 10.65 0.15
C ARG A 253 -21.63 9.36 0.92
N ALA A 254 -20.88 9.04 1.96
CA ALA A 254 -21.08 7.87 2.80
C ALA A 254 -22.50 7.81 3.40
N ALA A 255 -23.04 8.95 3.84
CA ALA A 255 -24.40 9.07 4.40
C ALA A 255 -25.52 8.76 3.40
N ARG A 256 -25.27 8.97 2.09
CA ARG A 256 -26.28 8.86 1.02
C ARG A 256 -26.05 7.66 0.11
N SER A 257 -24.87 7.07 0.14
CA SER A 257 -24.52 5.96 -0.74
C SER A 257 -25.16 4.67 -0.26
N THR A 258 -25.31 3.72 -1.18
CA THR A 258 -25.66 2.33 -0.86
C THR A 258 -24.42 1.45 -0.76
N VAL A 259 -23.23 2.06 -0.68
CA VAL A 259 -21.96 1.35 -0.63
C VAL A 259 -21.86 0.64 0.70
N ARG A 260 -21.54 -0.65 0.64
CA ARG A 260 -21.28 -1.45 1.83
C ARG A 260 -19.80 -1.63 2.06
N GLY A 261 -19.40 -1.45 3.30
CA GLY A 261 -18.01 -1.61 3.71
C GLY A 261 -17.83 -2.69 4.77
N ARG A 262 -16.79 -3.50 4.61
CA ARG A 262 -16.25 -4.35 5.68
C ARG A 262 -14.83 -3.90 5.97
N ILE A 263 -14.55 -3.59 7.23
CA ILE A 263 -13.20 -3.32 7.74
C ILE A 263 -12.83 -4.47 8.68
N LEU A 264 -11.67 -5.09 8.47
CA LEU A 264 -11.07 -6.06 9.37
C LEU A 264 -9.78 -5.46 9.94
N VAL A 265 -9.62 -5.44 11.26
CA VAL A 265 -8.41 -4.91 11.93
C VAL A 265 -7.89 -5.95 12.90
N GLY A 266 -6.57 -6.13 12.97
CA GLY A 266 -5.96 -7.01 13.96
C GLY A 266 -6.07 -6.43 15.38
N GLU A 267 -6.34 -7.27 16.38
CA GLU A 267 -6.35 -6.85 17.79
C GLU A 267 -4.99 -6.28 18.26
N GLN A 268 -3.90 -6.75 17.66
CA GLN A 268 -2.51 -6.40 17.98
C GLN A 268 -1.87 -5.56 16.86
N ASP A 269 -2.69 -4.92 16.03
CA ASP A 269 -2.24 -4.08 14.92
C ASP A 269 -1.95 -2.66 15.41
N ASP A 270 -0.79 -2.47 16.02
CA ASP A 270 -0.35 -1.17 16.54
C ASP A 270 0.01 -0.17 15.42
N ASP A 271 0.05 -0.61 14.15
CA ASP A 271 0.43 0.24 13.00
C ASP A 271 -0.71 1.17 12.55
N VAL A 272 -1.97 0.78 12.80
CA VAL A 272 -3.16 1.55 12.36
C VAL A 272 -4.13 1.86 13.49
N THR A 273 -3.83 1.40 14.71
CA THR A 273 -4.64 1.65 15.90
C THR A 273 -4.01 2.74 16.77
N PRO A 274 -4.82 3.64 17.36
CA PRO A 274 -6.29 3.65 17.43
C PRO A 274 -7.01 4.30 16.23
N GLU A 275 -6.30 4.94 15.30
CA GLU A 275 -6.85 5.88 14.32
C GLU A 275 -7.92 5.26 13.41
N VAL A 276 -7.78 3.99 13.05
CA VAL A 276 -8.78 3.28 12.23
C VAL A 276 -10.14 3.19 12.92
N TYR A 277 -10.18 3.01 14.24
CA TYR A 277 -11.42 2.95 15.02
C TYR A 277 -12.08 4.33 15.11
N GLU A 278 -11.27 5.39 15.24
CA GLU A 278 -11.75 6.76 15.21
C GLU A 278 -12.35 7.11 13.84
N ALA A 279 -11.65 6.75 12.75
CA ALA A 279 -12.16 6.94 11.39
C ALA A 279 -13.47 6.17 11.15
N HIS A 280 -13.57 4.93 11.65
CA HIS A 280 -14.80 4.15 11.57
C HIS A 280 -15.94 4.79 12.35
N THR A 281 -15.68 5.35 13.53
CA THR A 281 -16.68 6.09 14.33
C THR A 281 -17.22 7.28 13.54
N VAL A 282 -16.35 8.06 12.90
CA VAL A 282 -16.76 9.21 12.07
C VAL A 282 -17.64 8.75 10.89
N LEU A 283 -17.33 7.62 10.26
CA LEU A 283 -18.17 7.04 9.18
C LEU A 283 -19.53 6.57 9.69
N LEU A 284 -19.58 5.94 10.87
CA LEU A 284 -20.83 5.49 11.50
C LEU A 284 -21.73 6.67 11.88
N ASP A 285 -21.16 7.73 12.46
CA ASP A 285 -21.90 8.94 12.85
C ASP A 285 -22.48 9.66 11.62
N ALA A 286 -21.81 9.56 10.47
CA ALA A 286 -22.33 10.04 9.19
C ALA A 286 -23.45 9.14 8.62
N GLY A 287 -23.72 7.97 9.20
CA GLY A 287 -24.77 7.04 8.76
C GLY A 287 -24.33 6.04 7.69
N ALA A 288 -23.03 5.80 7.52
CA ALA A 288 -22.51 4.87 6.53
C ALA A 288 -22.80 3.39 6.89
N ASP A 289 -23.10 2.55 5.89
CA ASP A 289 -23.27 1.09 6.05
C ASP A 289 -21.90 0.38 6.02
N ILE A 290 -21.05 0.71 6.99
CA ILE A 290 -19.67 0.21 7.10
C ILE A 290 -19.51 -0.46 8.46
N THR A 291 -19.17 -1.75 8.47
CA THR A 291 -18.90 -2.48 9.72
C THR A 291 -17.40 -2.71 9.90
N LEU A 292 -16.93 -2.57 11.14
CA LEU A 292 -15.57 -2.92 11.54
C LEU A 292 -15.60 -4.15 12.45
N GLU A 293 -14.69 -5.09 12.19
CA GLU A 293 -14.49 -6.30 12.98
C GLU A 293 -13.02 -6.38 13.42
N THR A 294 -12.80 -6.56 14.73
CA THR A 294 -11.48 -6.80 15.29
C THR A 294 -11.18 -8.30 15.32
N VAL A 295 -10.08 -8.72 14.70
CA VAL A 295 -9.65 -10.12 14.60
C VAL A 295 -8.70 -10.45 15.77
N PRO A 296 -9.09 -11.35 16.69
CA PRO A 296 -8.30 -11.65 17.89
C PRO A 296 -6.90 -12.18 17.57
N GLY A 297 -5.89 -11.70 18.30
CA GLY A 297 -4.50 -12.14 18.19
C GLY A 297 -3.80 -11.86 16.85
N LEU A 298 -4.45 -11.14 15.93
CA LEU A 298 -3.86 -10.76 14.65
C LEU A 298 -3.14 -9.42 14.79
N GLY A 299 -1.91 -9.31 14.26
CA GLY A 299 -1.18 -8.03 14.11
C GLY A 299 -1.49 -7.35 12.78
N HIS A 300 -0.55 -6.58 12.23
CA HIS A 300 -0.69 -5.96 10.90
C HIS A 300 -0.52 -6.98 9.75
N ALA A 301 -1.49 -7.88 9.58
CA ALA A 301 -1.41 -9.01 8.66
C ALA A 301 -2.77 -9.48 8.15
N PHE A 302 -2.76 -10.42 7.21
CA PHE A 302 -3.96 -11.15 6.78
C PHE A 302 -4.32 -12.24 7.80
N PRO A 303 -5.62 -12.47 8.08
CA PRO A 303 -6.07 -13.61 8.89
C PRO A 303 -5.56 -14.94 8.32
N ALA A 304 -5.17 -15.88 9.19
CA ALA A 304 -4.64 -17.18 8.74
C ALA A 304 -5.64 -18.02 7.92
N ASP A 305 -6.94 -17.81 8.13
CA ASP A 305 -8.02 -18.45 7.40
C ASP A 305 -8.61 -17.57 6.28
N PHE A 306 -7.95 -16.45 5.93
CA PHE A 306 -8.47 -15.47 4.98
C PHE A 306 -8.87 -16.08 3.63
N THR A 307 -8.05 -16.96 3.07
CA THR A 307 -8.37 -17.68 1.82
C THR A 307 -9.71 -18.41 1.90
N ARG A 308 -10.05 -18.97 3.07
CA ARG A 308 -11.30 -19.70 3.30
C ARG A 308 -12.48 -18.76 3.56
N SER A 309 -12.27 -17.67 4.30
CA SER A 309 -13.33 -16.75 4.71
C SER A 309 -13.66 -15.68 3.65
N LEU A 310 -12.74 -15.39 2.73
CA LEU A 310 -12.88 -14.34 1.70
C LEU A 310 -14.18 -14.46 0.87
N PRO A 311 -14.58 -15.64 0.33
CA PRO A 311 -15.82 -15.73 -0.45
C PRO A 311 -17.06 -15.26 0.32
N ALA A 312 -17.19 -15.64 1.60
CA ALA A 312 -18.31 -15.21 2.44
C ALA A 312 -18.28 -13.70 2.75
N LEU A 313 -17.08 -13.13 2.93
CA LEU A 313 -16.92 -11.69 3.10
C LEU A 313 -17.39 -10.94 1.84
N LEU A 314 -16.99 -11.39 0.65
CA LEU A 314 -17.39 -10.78 -0.63
C LEU A 314 -18.89 -10.91 -0.90
N ASP A 315 -19.50 -12.06 -0.59
CA ASP A 315 -20.94 -12.26 -0.74
C ASP A 315 -21.75 -11.31 0.17
N SER A 316 -21.24 -11.00 1.37
CA SER A 316 -21.88 -10.08 2.30
C SER A 316 -21.96 -8.63 1.77
N LEU A 317 -21.01 -8.25 0.91
CA LEU A 317 -20.99 -6.95 0.24
C LEU A 317 -22.01 -6.88 -0.91
N SER A 318 -22.36 -8.02 -1.51
CA SER A 318 -23.21 -8.11 -2.69
C SER A 318 -24.71 -8.34 -2.37
N ALA A 319 -25.04 -8.78 -1.16
CA ALA A 319 -26.41 -9.19 -0.81
C ALA A 319 -27.38 -8.00 -0.63
N ALA A 320 -28.54 -7.97 -1.29
CA ALA A 320 -29.58 -6.96 -1.00
C ALA A 320 -30.13 -7.10 0.44
N ARG A 321 -30.35 -6.00 1.17
CA ARG A 321 -31.06 -6.06 2.47
C ARG A 321 -32.55 -6.30 2.19
N PRO A 322 -33.26 -7.16 2.95
CA PRO A 322 -34.72 -7.11 2.96
C PRO A 322 -35.15 -5.71 3.40
N ARG A 323 -36.09 -5.10 2.67
CA ARG A 323 -36.66 -3.79 3.02
C ARG A 323 -37.11 -3.80 4.48
N PRO A 324 -36.84 -2.76 5.28
CA PRO A 324 -37.43 -2.67 6.61
C PRO A 324 -38.95 -2.71 6.43
N ALA A 325 -39.61 -3.64 7.14
CA ALA A 325 -41.06 -3.65 7.24
C ALA A 325 -41.46 -2.29 7.83
N GLY A 326 -42.19 -1.50 7.04
CA GLY A 326 -42.64 -0.17 7.44
C GLY A 326 -43.36 -0.24 8.80
N ARG A 327 -43.00 0.69 9.68
CA ARG A 327 -43.83 1.04 10.84
C ARG A 327 -44.88 2.04 10.42
#